data_AF-F4SYD9-F1
#
_entry.id   AF-F4SYD9-F1
#
_cell.length_a   1.000
_cell.length_b   1.000
_cell.length_c   1.000
_cell.angle_alpha   90.00
_cell.angle_beta   90.00
_cell.angle_gamma   90.00
#
_symmetry.space_group_name_H-M   'P 1'
#
loop_
_entity.id
_entity.type
_entity.pdbx_description
1 polymer ?
#
loop_
_entity_poly.entity_id
_entity_poly.type
_entity_poly.pdbx_seq_one_letter_code
_entity_poly.pdbx_strand_id
1 'polypeptide(L)'
;MPLRTFSRLNFSGLPAIQLRNLARYAGMASVKYIARMPQQRKLAVLTAFVKAQEITALDDAVDVFDMLILDIIREAKKTGQKKDSGH
;
A
#
# COMPACT_ATOMS: atom_id res chain seq x y z
N MET A 1 6.34 -6.36 19.17
CA MET A 1 6.88 -6.70 17.83
C MET A 1 7.02 -5.41 17.04
N PRO A 2 8.22 -4.91 16.73
CA PRO A 2 8.38 -3.52 16.30
C PRO A 2 8.16 -3.40 14.79
N LEU A 3 6.95 -3.02 14.38
CA LEU A 3 6.66 -2.54 13.02
C LEU A 3 7.36 -1.20 12.70
N ARG A 4 7.98 -0.54 13.70
CA ARG A 4 8.60 0.79 13.60
C ARG A 4 9.97 0.82 12.90
N THR A 5 10.57 -0.32 12.54
CA THR A 5 11.96 -0.34 12.04
C THR A 5 12.06 -0.22 10.52
N PHE A 6 11.06 -0.69 9.75
CA PHE A 6 11.11 -0.71 8.28
C PHE A 6 11.03 0.67 7.63
N SER A 7 10.39 1.64 8.30
CA SER A 7 10.28 3.02 7.85
C SER A 7 11.60 3.79 7.91
N ARG A 8 12.63 3.29 8.59
CA ARG A 8 13.98 3.89 8.63
C ARG A 8 14.96 3.36 7.59
N LEU A 9 14.57 2.34 6.81
CA LEU A 9 15.44 1.80 5.78
C LEU A 9 15.45 2.76 4.58
N ASN A 10 16.63 3.24 4.23
CA ASN A 10 16.80 4.15 3.11
C ASN A 10 17.05 3.37 1.81
N PHE A 11 16.13 3.50 0.86
CA PHE A 11 16.21 2.88 -0.47
C PHE A 11 16.56 3.89 -1.57
N SER A 12 16.87 5.16 -1.24
CA SER A 12 17.09 6.25 -2.21
C SER A 12 18.29 6.02 -3.15
N GLY A 13 19.24 5.18 -2.76
CA GLY A 13 20.40 4.80 -3.57
C GLY A 13 20.20 3.55 -4.44
N LEU A 14 19.04 2.89 -4.36
CA LEU A 14 18.77 1.66 -5.10
C LEU A 14 17.85 1.94 -6.29
N PRO A 15 18.10 1.34 -7.46
CA PRO A 15 17.19 1.45 -8.59
C PRO A 15 15.81 0.92 -8.20
N ALA A 16 14.77 1.77 -8.30
CA ALA A 16 13.40 1.41 -7.92
C ALA A 16 12.89 0.15 -8.63
N ILE A 17 13.35 -0.09 -9.86
CA ILE A 17 13.04 -1.28 -10.64
C ILE A 17 13.52 -2.56 -9.95
N GLN A 18 14.72 -2.56 -9.37
CA GLN A 18 15.25 -3.74 -8.67
C GLN A 18 14.45 -4.05 -7.42
N LEU A 19 14.06 -3.02 -6.66
CA LEU A 19 13.22 -3.17 -5.48
C LEU A 19 11.85 -3.75 -5.85
N ARG A 20 11.20 -3.23 -6.90
CA ARG A 20 9.94 -3.76 -7.43
C ARG A 20 10.06 -5.22 -7.88
N ASN A 21 11.15 -5.58 -8.56
CA ASN A 21 11.37 -6.94 -9.02
C ASN A 21 11.51 -7.91 -7.84
N LEU A 22 12.25 -7.54 -6.80
CA LEU A 22 12.38 -8.34 -5.58
C LEU A 22 11.03 -8.49 -4.85
N ALA A 23 10.27 -7.41 -4.75
CA ALA A 23 8.95 -7.42 -4.13
C ALA A 23 7.98 -8.33 -4.89
N ARG A 24 7.90 -8.18 -6.21
CA ARG A 24 7.06 -9.03 -7.07
C ARG A 24 7.47 -10.50 -6.94
N TYR A 25 8.77 -10.76 -6.95
CA TYR A 25 9.29 -12.11 -6.76
C TYR A 25 8.85 -12.70 -5.42
N ALA A 26 8.90 -11.93 -4.33
CA ALA A 26 8.41 -12.38 -3.03
C ALA A 26 6.92 -12.75 -3.06
N GLY A 27 6.09 -11.97 -3.76
CA GLY A 27 4.66 -12.22 -3.89
C GLY A 27 4.32 -13.47 -4.72
N MET A 28 5.21 -13.87 -5.64
CA MET A 28 5.02 -15.06 -6.49
C MET A 28 5.69 -16.32 -5.94
N ALA A 29 6.76 -16.18 -5.15
CA ALA A 29 7.55 -17.30 -4.68
C ALA A 29 6.84 -18.05 -3.53
N SER A 30 7.01 -19.38 -3.50
CA SER A 30 6.54 -20.19 -2.37
C SER A 30 7.27 -19.80 -1.08
N VAL A 31 6.52 -19.73 0.03
CA VAL A 31 7.06 -19.53 1.39
C VAL A 31 8.18 -20.53 1.70
N LYS A 32 8.04 -21.79 1.26
CA LYS A 32 9.07 -22.84 1.46
C LYS A 32 10.39 -22.48 0.77
N TYR A 33 10.32 -21.82 -0.38
CA TYR A 33 11.50 -21.39 -1.12
C TYR A 33 12.14 -20.17 -0.46
N ILE A 34 11.34 -19.17 -0.06
CA ILE A 34 11.80 -17.99 0.67
C ILE A 34 12.49 -18.40 1.98
N ALA A 35 11.93 -19.36 2.71
CA ALA A 35 12.47 -19.87 3.98
C ALA A 35 13.88 -20.47 3.82
N ARG A 36 14.19 -21.05 2.66
CA ARG A 36 15.49 -21.67 2.36
C ARG A 36 16.55 -20.71 1.82
N MET A 37 16.20 -19.44 1.56
CA MET A 37 17.16 -18.46 1.05
C MET A 37 18.25 -18.14 2.09
N PRO A 38 19.48 -17.82 1.64
CA PRO A 38 20.49 -17.19 2.48
C PRO A 38 19.92 -15.94 3.18
N GLN A 39 20.32 -15.72 4.44
CA GLN A 39 19.70 -14.72 5.31
C GLN A 39 19.64 -13.33 4.68
N GLN A 40 20.73 -12.87 4.06
CA GLN A 40 20.78 -11.56 3.40
C GLN A 40 19.76 -11.44 2.26
N ARG A 41 19.67 -12.46 1.40
CA ARG A 41 18.72 -12.49 0.28
C ARG A 41 17.28 -12.54 0.78
N LYS A 42 17.01 -13.36 1.81
CA LYS A 42 15.70 -13.47 2.46
C LYS A 42 15.25 -12.11 2.99
N LEU A 43 16.14 -11.42 3.72
CA LEU A 43 15.85 -10.09 4.26
C LEU A 43 15.62 -9.07 3.15
N ALA A 44 16.43 -9.06 2.09
CA ALA A 44 16.25 -8.15 0.96
C ALA A 44 14.88 -8.35 0.26
N VAL A 45 14.53 -9.60 -0.04
CA VAL A 45 13.27 -9.97 -0.71
C VAL A 45 12.06 -9.59 0.16
N LEU A 46 12.06 -9.96 1.45
CA LEU A 46 10.94 -9.66 2.35
C LEU A 46 10.81 -8.17 2.65
N THR A 47 11.93 -7.46 2.79
CA THR A 47 11.92 -6.01 3.00
C THR A 47 11.36 -5.30 1.76
N ALA A 48 11.81 -5.69 0.57
CA ALA A 48 11.27 -5.17 -0.68
C ALA A 48 9.77 -5.41 -0.80
N PHE A 49 9.30 -6.61 -0.41
CA PHE A 49 7.88 -6.96 -0.40
C PHE A 49 7.06 -6.06 0.51
N VAL A 50 7.47 -5.92 1.78
CA VAL A 50 6.78 -5.06 2.75
C VAL A 50 6.73 -3.61 2.26
N LYS A 51 7.84 -3.11 1.68
CA LYS A 51 7.86 -1.76 1.11
C LYS A 51 6.91 -1.58 -0.06
N ALA A 52 6.81 -2.55 -0.96
CA ALA A 52 5.83 -2.47 -2.05
C ALA A 52 4.39 -2.50 -1.52
N GLN A 53 4.10 -3.35 -0.53
CA GLN A 53 2.78 -3.43 0.09
C GLN A 53 2.41 -2.17 0.89
N GLU A 54 3.39 -1.52 1.55
CA GLU A 54 3.18 -0.23 2.23
C GLU A 54 2.73 0.86 1.24
N ILE A 55 3.36 0.92 0.06
CA ILE A 55 2.97 1.86 -1.00
C ILE A 55 1.58 1.53 -1.53
N THR A 56 1.32 0.27 -1.87
CA THR A 56 -0.01 -0.16 -2.35
C THR A 56 -1.11 0.14 -1.33
N ALA A 57 -0.88 -0.16 -0.04
CA ALA A 57 -1.86 0.12 0.99
C ALA A 57 -2.11 1.62 1.19
N LEU A 58 -1.11 2.47 0.94
CA LEU A 58 -1.28 3.92 0.97
C LEU A 58 -2.12 4.40 -0.23
N ASP A 59 -1.83 3.91 -1.44
CA ASP A 59 -2.60 4.22 -2.64
C ASP A 59 -4.07 3.77 -2.47
N ASP A 60 -4.29 2.55 -1.99
CA ASP A 60 -5.64 2.01 -1.70
C ASP A 60 -6.37 2.88 -0.65
N ALA A 61 -5.66 3.38 0.37
CA ALA A 61 -6.25 4.25 1.38
C ALA A 61 -6.67 5.62 0.82
N VAL A 62 -5.91 6.16 -0.14
CA VAL A 62 -6.26 7.39 -0.86
C VAL A 62 -7.52 7.17 -1.71
N ASP A 63 -7.59 6.06 -2.45
CA ASP A 63 -8.76 5.71 -3.25
C ASP A 63 -10.04 5.58 -2.40
N VAL A 64 -9.93 4.91 -1.25
CA VAL A 64 -11.05 4.79 -0.30
C VAL A 64 -11.44 6.16 0.27
N PHE A 65 -10.47 7.01 0.59
CA PHE A 65 -10.74 8.35 1.10
C PHE A 65 -11.48 9.23 0.07
N ASP A 66 -11.08 9.18 -1.19
CA ASP A 66 -11.74 9.90 -2.28
C ASP A 66 -13.19 9.44 -2.46
N MET A 67 -13.46 8.13 -2.36
CA MET A 67 -14.82 7.60 -2.40
C MET A 67 -15.69 8.15 -1.26
N LEU A 68 -15.15 8.20 -0.04
CA LEU A 68 -15.86 8.76 1.12
C LEU A 68 -16.18 10.24 0.95
N ILE A 69 -15.25 11.04 0.42
CA ILE A 69 -15.49 12.46 0.12
C ILE A 69 -16.64 12.61 -0.87
N LEU A 70 -16.60 11.83 -1.96
CA LEU A 70 -17.63 11.89 -2.99
C LEU A 70 -19.02 11.53 -2.43
N ASP A 71 -19.10 10.55 -1.54
CA ASP A 71 -20.35 10.15 -0.90
C ASP A 71 -20.89 11.24 0.03
N ILE A 72 -20.04 11.89 0.82
CA ILE A 72 -20.43 13.03 1.66
C ILE A 72 -20.98 14.17 0.80
N ILE A 73 -20.31 14.51 -0.30
CA ILE A 73 -20.75 15.57 -1.23
C ILE A 73 -22.10 15.20 -1.87
N ARG A 74 -22.28 13.94 -2.28
CA ARG A 74 -23.54 13.46 -2.87
C ARG A 74 -24.68 13.57 -1.86
N GLU A 75 -24.46 13.20 -0.61
CA GLU A 75 -25.48 13.24 0.43
C GLU A 75 -25.86 14.69 0.80
N ALA A 76 -24.87 15.59 0.87
CA ALA A 76 -25.12 17.02 1.05
C ALA A 76 -25.97 17.60 -0.08
N LYS A 77 -25.68 17.26 -1.35
CA LYS A 77 -26.47 17.68 -2.52
C LYS A 77 -27.91 17.16 -2.46
N LYS A 78 -28.11 15.88 -2.13
CA LYS A 78 -29.46 15.29 -1.96
C LYS A 78 -30.25 15.99 -0.86
N THR A 79 -29.60 16.29 0.26
CA THR A 79 -30.23 16.99 1.38
C THR A 79 -30.62 18.42 1.02
N GLY A 80 -29.79 19.13 0.25
CA GLY A 80 -30.14 20.46 -0.28
C GLY A 80 -31.33 20.43 -1.23
N GLN A 81 -31.33 19.51 -2.20
CA GLN A 81 -32.42 19.40 -3.17
C GLN A 81 -33.78 19.05 -2.54
N LYS A 82 -33.80 18.23 -1.49
CA LYS A 82 -35.04 17.90 -0.75
C LYS A 82 -35.63 19.11 -0.01
N LYS A 83 -34.80 20.09 0.38
CA LYS A 83 -35.28 21.31 1.04
C LYS A 83 -35.86 22.32 0.05
N ASP A 84 -35.31 22.39 -1.17
CA ASP A 84 -35.75 23.31 -2.22
C ASP A 84 -37.02 22.84 -2.97
N SER A 85 -37.36 21.56 -2.91
CA SER A 85 -38.57 20.99 -3.54
C SER A 85 -39.77 20.85 -2.60
N GLY A 86 -39.67 21.38 -1.38
CA GLY A 86 -40.74 21.43 -0.38
C GLY A 86 -41.50 22.76 -0.33
N HIS A 87 -41.81 23.36 -1.49
CA HIS A 87 -42.79 24.44 -1.63
C HIS A 87 -43.91 24.01 -2.58
#